data_AF-A0A2W1BAF4-F1
#
_entry.id   AF-A0A2W1BAF4-F1
#
_cell.length_a   1.000
_cell.length_b   1.000
_cell.length_c   1.000
_cell.angle_alpha   90.00
_cell.angle_beta   90.00
_cell.angle_gamma   90.00
#
_symmetry.space_group_name_H-M   'P 1'
#
loop_
_entity.id
_entity.type
_entity.pdbx_description
1 polymer ?
#
loop_
_entity_poly.entity_id
_entity_poly.type
_entity_poly.pdbx_seq_one_letter_code
_entity_poly.pdbx_strand_id
1 'polypeptide(L)'
;MTIMVQAGKVDCFFHKVQVDEIIDIEYQVIDSTHGDLDISFQLGDPTGRVIVADFKKPENSHRHTATSSGDYKFCFDNSFSDPTGRVIVADFKKPENSHRHTATSSGDYKFCFDNSFSTFSQKTVSMAFLRTVIGTDIEP
;
A
#
# COMPACT_ATOMS: atom_id res chain seq x y z
N MET A 1 14.23 3.17 -5.26
CA MET A 1 13.67 1.95 -5.92
C MET A 1 12.20 2.19 -6.16
N THR A 2 11.62 1.64 -7.23
CA THR A 2 10.20 1.81 -7.54
C THR A 2 9.53 0.45 -7.67
N ILE A 3 8.35 0.30 -7.06
CA ILE A 3 7.56 -0.94 -7.11
C ILE A 3 6.13 -0.64 -7.57
N MET A 4 5.47 -1.65 -8.12
CA MET A 4 4.06 -1.58 -8.50
C MET A 4 3.25 -2.50 -7.60
N VAL A 5 2.42 -1.92 -6.74
CA VAL A 5 1.54 -2.68 -5.84
C VAL A 5 0.17 -2.81 -6.50
N GLN A 6 -0.20 -4.04 -6.84
CA GLN A 6 -1.46 -4.35 -7.51
C GLN A 6 -2.66 -4.08 -6.59
N ALA A 7 -3.82 -3.78 -7.17
CA ALA A 7 -5.06 -3.61 -6.40
C ALA A 7 -5.43 -4.89 -5.66
N GLY A 8 -5.86 -4.77 -4.40
CA GLY A 8 -6.23 -5.94 -3.59
C GLY A 8 -5.02 -6.73 -3.07
N LYS A 9 -3.80 -6.21 -3.20
CA LYS A 9 -2.56 -6.91 -2.83
C LYS A 9 -1.75 -6.16 -1.78
N VAL A 10 -0.94 -6.95 -1.08
CA VAL A 10 0.08 -6.49 -0.15
C VAL A 10 1.42 -7.03 -0.64
N ASP A 11 2.36 -6.15 -0.90
CA ASP A 11 3.72 -6.51 -1.29
C ASP A 11 4.67 -6.23 -0.12
N CYS A 12 5.41 -7.26 0.30
CA CYS A 12 6.32 -7.19 1.43
C CYS A 12 7.78 -7.46 1.03
N PHE A 13 8.69 -6.69 1.61
CA PHE A 13 10.14 -6.77 1.39
C PHE A 13 10.83 -7.04 2.71
N PHE A 14 11.93 -7.80 2.67
CA PHE A 14 12.70 -8.17 3.86
C PHE A 14 14.11 -7.64 3.74
N HIS A 15 14.61 -7.08 4.84
CA HIS A 15 15.95 -6.51 4.92
C HIS A 15 16.59 -6.90 6.25
N LYS A 16 17.74 -7.58 6.16
CA LYS A 16 18.51 -8.00 7.34
C LYS A 16 19.23 -6.82 7.96
N VAL A 17 18.92 -6.44 9.19
CA VAL A 17 19.49 -5.27 9.90
C VAL A 17 20.21 -5.76 11.16
N GLN A 18 21.28 -5.08 11.59
CA GLN A 18 21.97 -5.36 12.85
C GLN A 18 21.41 -4.55 14.01
N VAL A 19 21.71 -4.97 15.24
CA VAL A 19 21.37 -4.16 16.43
C VAL A 19 22.07 -2.79 16.34
N ASP A 20 21.38 -1.74 16.80
CA ASP A 20 21.80 -0.34 16.79
C ASP A 20 22.01 0.30 15.40
N GLU A 21 21.74 -0.43 14.30
CA GLU A 21 21.64 0.18 12.99
C GLU A 21 20.39 1.07 12.89
N ILE A 22 20.53 2.22 12.24
CA ILE A 22 19.41 3.10 11.94
C ILE A 22 18.76 2.65 10.63
N ILE A 23 17.48 2.31 10.72
CA ILE A 23 16.57 2.10 9.60
C ILE A 23 15.94 3.45 9.26
N ASP A 24 16.24 3.96 8.07
CA ASP A 24 15.58 5.14 7.52
C ASP A 24 14.84 4.73 6.25
N ILE A 25 13.51 4.85 6.28
CA ILE A 25 12.61 4.48 5.19
C ILE A 25 11.77 5.69 4.79
N GLU A 26 11.81 6.01 3.51
CA GLU A 26 10.97 7.02 2.88
C GLU A 26 10.19 6.38 1.74
N TYR A 27 8.90 6.70 1.64
CA TYR A 27 8.08 6.24 0.53
C TYR A 27 7.15 7.35 0.03
N GLN A 28 6.85 7.28 -1.27
CA GLN A 28 5.93 8.18 -1.96
C GLN A 28 5.15 7.42 -3.04
N VAL A 29 3.83 7.60 -3.06
CA VAL A 29 2.97 7.11 -4.14
C VAL A 29 3.09 8.09 -5.31
N ILE A 30 3.79 7.66 -6.36
CA ILE A 30 4.13 8.54 -7.50
C ILE A 30 3.11 8.48 -8.64
N ASP A 31 2.33 7.42 -8.72
CA ASP A 31 1.27 7.29 -9.71
C ASP A 31 0.15 6.35 -9.23
N SER A 32 -1.08 6.70 -9.57
CA SER A 32 -2.23 5.81 -9.48
C SER A 32 -3.03 5.92 -10.76
N THR A 33 -3.19 4.81 -11.48
CA THR A 33 -3.90 4.80 -12.76
C THR A 33 -5.34 5.32 -12.62
N HIS A 34 -6.02 5.01 -11.51
CA HIS A 34 -7.32 5.56 -11.13
C HIS A 34 -7.53 5.49 -9.61
N GLY A 35 -7.63 6.62 -8.90
CA GLY A 35 -7.98 6.63 -7.47
C GLY A 35 -7.12 7.58 -6.64
N ASP A 36 -7.28 7.51 -5.32
CA ASP A 36 -6.52 8.32 -4.38
C ASP A 36 -5.04 7.94 -4.42
N LEU A 37 -4.13 8.90 -4.33
CA LEU A 37 -2.70 8.63 -4.26
C LEU A 37 -2.30 8.17 -2.86
N ASP A 38 -2.93 7.13 -2.31
CA ASP A 38 -2.67 6.65 -0.95
C ASP A 38 -2.25 5.17 -0.89
N ILE A 39 -1.49 4.83 0.15
CA ILE A 39 -1.14 3.44 0.48
C ILE A 39 -1.02 3.27 1.99
N SER A 40 -1.24 2.05 2.49
CA SER A 40 -0.93 1.71 3.88
C SER A 40 0.45 1.07 3.93
N PHE A 41 1.23 1.44 4.93
CA PHE A 41 2.59 0.96 5.11
C PHE A 41 2.74 0.33 6.49
N GLN A 42 3.48 -0.78 6.58
CA GLN A 42 3.82 -1.41 7.84
C GLN A 42 5.29 -1.81 7.88
N LEU A 43 5.95 -1.47 8.99
CA LEU A 43 7.27 -1.97 9.35
C LEU A 43 7.12 -2.99 10.48
N GLY A 44 7.57 -4.21 10.24
CA GLY A 44 7.67 -5.29 11.22
C GLY A 44 9.11 -5.55 11.64
N ASP A 45 9.32 -5.80 12.92
CA ASP A 45 10.60 -6.27 13.47
C ASP A 45 10.83 -7.77 13.17
N PRO A 46 12.03 -8.31 13.45
CA PRO A 46 12.35 -9.73 13.24
C PRO A 46 11.53 -10.70 14.11
N THR A 47 10.86 -10.21 15.17
CA THR A 47 9.97 -11.01 16.01
C THR A 47 8.54 -11.06 15.45
N GLY A 48 8.26 -10.33 14.37
CA GLY A 48 6.97 -10.22 13.73
C GLY A 48 6.07 -9.13 14.31
N ARG A 49 6.58 -8.28 15.22
CA ARG A 49 5.82 -7.17 15.79
C ARG A 49 5.82 -5.98 14.85
N VAL A 50 4.65 -5.38 14.63
CA VAL A 50 4.53 -4.14 13.87
C VAL A 50 5.02 -2.98 14.74
N ILE A 51 6.06 -2.31 14.29
CA ILE A 51 6.70 -1.18 14.98
C ILE A 51 6.36 0.17 14.34
N VAL A 52 5.94 0.17 13.06
CA VAL A 52 5.38 1.34 12.38
C VAL A 52 4.18 0.91 11.57
N ALA A 53 3.11 1.70 11.59
CA ALA A 53 1.94 1.52 10.75
C ALA A 53 1.40 2.87 10.29
N ASP A 54 1.32 3.06 8.98
CA ASP A 54 0.64 4.18 8.35
C ASP A 54 -0.63 3.70 7.67
N PHE A 55 -1.67 4.52 7.77
CA PHE A 55 -2.94 4.27 7.11
C PHE A 55 -3.21 5.33 6.06
N LYS A 56 -3.37 4.89 4.81
CA LYS A 56 -3.77 5.70 3.65
C LYS A 56 -3.00 7.02 3.56
N LYS A 57 -1.67 6.94 3.41
CA LYS A 57 -0.80 8.11 3.24
C LYS A 57 -0.25 8.19 1.81
N PRO A 58 -0.16 9.40 1.22
CA PRO A 58 0.47 9.58 -0.09
C PRO A 58 1.98 9.48 -0.04
N GLU A 59 2.56 9.87 1.08
CA GLU A 59 3.99 9.79 1.36
C GLU A 59 4.18 9.80 2.87
N ASN A 60 5.28 9.20 3.33
CA ASN A 60 5.76 9.37 4.69
C ASN A 60 7.24 8.94 4.79
N SER A 61 7.90 9.34 5.88
CA SER A 61 9.23 8.85 6.24
C SER A 61 9.30 8.46 7.70
N HIS A 62 10.07 7.42 8.00
CA HIS A 62 10.27 6.90 9.34
C HIS A 62 11.73 6.58 9.59
N ARG A 63 12.20 6.99 10.77
CA ARG A 63 13.52 6.65 11.27
C ARG A 63 13.40 5.82 12.53
N HIS A 64 13.94 4.60 12.50
CA HIS A 64 13.89 3.66 13.61
C HIS A 64 15.28 3.10 13.91
N THR A 65 15.63 2.96 15.19
CA THR A 65 16.88 2.29 15.60
C THR A 65 16.58 0.84 15.91
N ALA A 66 17.26 -0.09 15.23
CA ALA A 66 17.02 -1.51 15.36
C ALA A 66 17.37 -2.02 16.76
N THR A 67 16.38 -2.55 17.49
CA THR A 67 16.57 -3.10 18.84
C THR A 67 17.08 -4.54 18.84
N SER A 68 17.04 -5.21 17.69
CA SER A 68 17.44 -6.59 17.52
C SER A 68 17.90 -6.83 16.10
N SER A 69 18.89 -7.70 15.92
CA SER A 69 19.36 -8.12 14.61
C SER A 69 18.40 -9.12 13.98
N GLY A 70 18.23 -9.04 12.66
CA GLY A 70 17.36 -9.96 11.91
C GLY A 70 16.68 -9.29 10.73
N ASP A 71 15.72 -10.00 10.14
CA ASP A 71 15.00 -9.54 8.95
C ASP A 71 13.81 -8.65 9.34
N TYR A 72 13.94 -7.36 9.05
CA TYR A 72 12.84 -6.40 9.16
C TYR A 72 11.97 -6.48 7.90
N LYS A 73 10.66 -6.42 8.10
CA LYS A 73 9.65 -6.60 7.06
C LYS A 73 8.96 -5.28 6.75
N PHE A 74 8.97 -4.88 5.48
CA PHE A 74 8.38 -3.64 4.97
C PHE A 74 7.23 -4.03 4.06
N CYS A 75 5.98 -3.75 4.45
CA CYS A 75 4.81 -4.12 3.67
C CYS A 75 4.08 -2.88 3.17
N PHE A 76 3.76 -2.89 1.87
CA PHE A 76 2.92 -1.90 1.21
C PHE A 76 1.59 -2.56 0.86
N ASP A 77 0.52 -2.04 1.45
CA ASP A 77 -0.81 -2.60 1.39
C ASP A 77 -1.71 -1.72 0.53
N ASN A 78 -2.09 -2.26 -0.63
CA ASN A 78 -3.08 -1.72 -1.56
C ASN A 78 -4.35 -2.61 -1.60
N SER A 79 -4.58 -3.39 -0.54
CA SER A 79 -5.76 -4.22 -0.32
C SER A 79 -6.88 -3.46 0.37
N PHE A 80 -7.21 -2.28 -0.16
CA PHE A 80 -8.40 -1.57 0.27
C PHE A 80 -9.62 -2.13 -0.44
N SER A 81 -10.56 -2.66 0.33
CA SER A 81 -11.91 -2.99 -0.13
C SER A 81 -12.82 -1.79 0.11
N ASP A 82 -13.65 -1.46 -0.90
CA ASP A 82 -14.75 -0.51 -0.77
C ASP A 82 -15.57 -0.88 0.50
N PRO A 83 -15.82 0.05 1.44
CA PRO A 83 -16.35 -0.26 2.76
C PRO A 83 -17.78 -0.83 2.78
N THR A 84 -18.46 -0.95 1.64
CA THR A 84 -19.84 -1.44 1.60
C THR A 84 -20.00 -2.85 1.05
N GLY A 85 -19.06 -3.39 0.28
CA GLY A 85 -19.01 -4.80 -0.17
C GLY A 85 -20.30 -5.42 -0.75
N ARG A 86 -21.35 -4.61 -0.98
CA ARG A 86 -22.69 -5.05 -1.33
C ARG A 86 -22.97 -4.63 -2.76
N VAL A 87 -22.98 -5.64 -3.62
CA VAL A 87 -23.46 -5.50 -4.99
C VAL A 87 -24.99 -5.38 -4.92
N ILE A 88 -25.50 -4.17 -5.20
CA ILE A 88 -26.96 -3.89 -5.19
C ILE A 88 -27.61 -4.41 -6.48
N VAL A 89 -26.88 -4.36 -7.60
CA VAL A 89 -27.26 -4.92 -8.91
C VAL A 89 -26.00 -5.40 -9.62
N ALA A 90 -26.04 -6.60 -10.22
CA ALA A 90 -25.03 -7.12 -11.13
C ALA A 90 -25.69 -7.38 -12.50
N ASP A 91 -25.21 -6.70 -13.54
CA ASP A 91 -25.69 -6.89 -14.92
C ASP A 91 -24.50 -7.30 -15.81
N PHE A 92 -24.73 -8.29 -16.68
CA PHE A 92 -23.76 -8.73 -17.68
C PHE A 92 -24.04 -8.02 -19.01
N LYS A 93 -22.98 -7.68 -19.77
CA LYS A 93 -23.05 -6.94 -21.04
C LYS A 93 -24.11 -7.52 -21.99
N LYS A 94 -25.11 -6.70 -22.34
CA LYS A 94 -26.13 -6.99 -23.39
C LYS A 94 -25.97 -6.03 -24.57
N PRO A 95 -26.43 -6.40 -25.78
CA PRO A 95 -26.27 -5.58 -26.97
C PRO A 95 -27.10 -4.27 -26.99
N GLU A 96 -28.14 -4.13 -26.15
CA GLU A 96 -28.94 -2.90 -26.06
C GLU A 96 -28.55 -2.06 -24.84
N ASN A 97 -28.17 -0.81 -25.08
CA ASN A 97 -27.62 0.11 -24.07
C ASN A 97 -28.68 1.09 -23.55
N SER A 98 -29.45 0.71 -22.52
CA SER A 98 -30.00 1.64 -21.51
C SER A 98 -30.63 0.86 -20.35
N HIS A 99 -30.06 0.99 -19.16
CA HIS A 99 -30.60 0.41 -17.92
C HIS A 99 -31.00 1.55 -16.96
N ARG A 100 -32.26 1.55 -16.52
CA ARG A 100 -32.78 2.54 -15.57
C ARG A 100 -32.94 1.89 -14.20
N HIS A 101 -32.14 2.30 -13.22
CA HIS A 101 -32.29 1.88 -11.82
C HIS A 101 -32.86 3.04 -11.00
N THR A 102 -33.82 2.74 -10.12
CA THR A 102 -34.41 3.72 -9.20
C THR A 102 -33.90 3.42 -7.80
N ALA A 103 -33.14 4.35 -7.23
CA ALA A 103 -32.63 4.23 -5.87
C ALA A 103 -33.78 4.13 -4.85
N THR A 104 -33.86 3.02 -4.13
CA THR A 104 -34.86 2.77 -3.07
C THR A 104 -34.46 3.34 -1.71
N SER A 105 -33.29 3.97 -1.61
CA SER A 105 -32.75 4.56 -0.39
C SER A 105 -31.98 5.83 -0.70
N SER A 106 -31.91 6.77 0.25
CA SER A 106 -31.14 8.01 0.10
C SER A 106 -29.65 7.73 0.37
N GLY A 107 -28.76 8.13 -0.55
CA GLY A 107 -27.32 8.01 -0.39
C GLY A 107 -26.56 8.26 -1.70
N ASP A 108 -25.23 8.26 -1.63
CA ASP A 108 -24.36 8.42 -2.79
C ASP A 108 -24.13 7.07 -3.48
N TYR A 109 -24.48 6.99 -4.77
CA TYR A 109 -24.36 5.78 -5.57
C TYR A 109 -23.25 5.92 -6.61
N LYS A 110 -22.38 4.91 -6.69
CA LYS A 110 -21.31 4.80 -7.69
C LYS A 110 -21.67 3.69 -8.68
N PHE A 111 -21.67 4.02 -9.97
CA PHE A 111 -21.93 3.05 -11.03
C PHE A 111 -20.62 2.36 -11.42
N CYS A 112 -20.59 1.02 -11.34
CA CYS A 112 -19.43 0.20 -11.73
C CYS A 112 -19.84 -0.70 -12.90
N PHE A 113 -19.08 -0.65 -14.00
CA PHE A 113 -19.28 -1.53 -15.14
C PHE A 113 -18.28 -2.68 -15.06
N ASP A 114 -18.76 -3.93 -15.09
CA ASP A 114 -17.88 -5.09 -15.24
C ASP A 114 -17.31 -5.07 -16.67
N ASN A 115 -16.02 -4.81 -16.75
CA ASN A 115 -15.21 -5.27 -17.86
C ASN A 115 -14.24 -6.26 -17.24
N SER A 116 -14.49 -7.55 -17.41
CA SER A 116 -13.61 -8.62 -16.93
C SER A 116 -12.20 -8.63 -17.59
N PHE A 117 -11.74 -7.47 -18.09
CA PHE A 117 -10.39 -7.17 -18.56
C PHE A 117 -9.84 -5.79 -18.10
N SER A 118 -10.31 -5.22 -16.99
CA SER A 118 -9.60 -4.09 -16.36
C SER A 118 -9.69 -4.10 -14.84
N THR A 119 -8.70 -4.73 -14.22
CA THR A 119 -8.33 -4.58 -12.81
C THR A 119 -7.73 -3.18 -12.58
N PHE A 120 -8.55 -2.15 -12.48
CA PHE A 120 -8.10 -0.81 -12.08
C PHE A 120 -7.99 -0.77 -10.54
N SER A 121 -6.90 -0.37 -9.87
CA SER A 121 -5.80 0.54 -10.21
C SER A 121 -4.50 0.13 -9.49
N GLN A 122 -3.46 -0.26 -10.23
CA GLN A 122 -2.13 -0.44 -9.66
C GLN A 122 -1.57 0.90 -9.17
N LYS A 123 -0.78 0.87 -8.10
CA LYS A 123 -0.08 2.05 -7.57
C LYS A 123 1.42 1.87 -7.73
N THR A 124 2.06 2.91 -8.24
CA THR A 124 3.51 2.95 -8.33
C THR A 124 4.05 3.67 -7.10
N VAL A 125 4.88 2.99 -6.33
CA VAL A 125 5.47 3.51 -5.09
C VAL A 125 6.97 3.62 -5.27
N SER A 126 7.49 4.83 -5.12
CA SER A 126 8.92 5.06 -4.93
C SER A 126 9.26 4.85 -3.47
N MET A 127 10.33 4.12 -3.20
CA MET A 127 10.87 3.98 -1.85
C MET A 127 12.40 4.09 -1.84
N ALA A 128 12.91 4.68 -0.77
CA ALA A 128 14.33 4.72 -0.46
C ALA A 128 14.53 4.14 0.94
N PHE A 129 15.46 3.20 1.04
CA PHE A 129 15.85 2.60 2.31
C PHE A 129 17.33 2.87 2.52
N LEU A 130 17.64 3.62 3.57
CA LEU A 130 18.99 3.97 3.96
C LEU A 130 19.31 3.30 5.30
N ARG A 131 20.56 2.88 5.44
CA ARG A 131 21.09 2.35 6.70
C ARG A 131 22.26 3.17 7.15
N THR A 132 22.30 3.47 8.44
CA THR A 132 23.45 4.11 9.07
C THR A 132 23.93 3.24 10.21
N VAL A 133 25.19 2.82 10.17
CA VAL A 133 25.86 2.12 11.26
C VAL A 133 26.37 3.17 12.24
N ILE A 134 25.92 3.10 13.49
CA ILE A 134 26.44 3.98 14.54
C ILE A 134 27.79 3.42 15.00
N GLY A 135 28.86 3.77 14.28
CA GLY A 135 30.24 3.60 14.73
C GLY A 135 31.12 2.67 13.88
N THR A 136 31.91 3.28 12.98
CA THR A 136 33.37 3.14 12.92
C THR A 136 33.94 4.31 12.08
N ASP A 137 33.89 5.52 12.61
CA ASP A 137 34.87 6.56 12.25
C ASP A 137 35.91 6.61 13.38
N ILE A 138 36.80 5.63 13.39
CA ILE A 138 38.13 5.80 13.95
C ILE A 138 39.06 5.77 12.73
N GLU A 139 39.22 6.93 12.10
CA GLU A 139 40.34 7.16 11.19
C GLU A 139 41.63 7.26 12.03
N PRO A 140 42.70 6.53 11.69
CA PRO A 140 44.00 6.64 12.35
C PRO A 140 44.77 7.92 11.99
#